data_AF-A0A0J7L8P1-F1
#
_entry.id   AF-A0A0J7L8P1-F1
#
_cell.length_a   1.000
_cell.length_b   1.000
_cell.length_c   1.000
_cell.angle_alpha   90.00
_cell.angle_beta   90.00
_cell.angle_gamma   90.00
#
_symmetry.space_group_name_H-M   'P 1'
#
loop_
_entity.id
_entity.type
_entity.pdbx_description
1 polymer ?
#
loop_
_entity_poly.entity_id
_entity_poly.type
_entity_poly.pdbx_seq_one_letter_code
_entity_poly.pdbx_strand_id
1 'polypeptide(L)'
;MELKSSGEGMRSGEEKVEKEISGNHGGEMKGTRMEKNGTVIMSETLQDYDPQFMVGCYFPAEFQGEFVTQVNGKGVRSMANEPIQYSTINITFNAIPVWGYCHKRVGDNVLLMDRYNDKDCIRCFRLLRRSRNVIEVFSEAPNRCYTFESAALASCDTLNSTSILYRTKEIGGVEIRNEYCPIAGLYHFKYNLNNNSAISFECNTFSSEFNNCPDGSILHLNFKRCNFEMHTDLTYNCLGSWPGPHGSNYLALWNNNANDGRPQYRCGLFHVDNKKGKTYMAFSSDSSCTEDLNNSTSGYETLILSKSLNQKRVPEYVKTHVATFPKWAQGVWEQSLIVNGTMTFTDLNGYNSYTFITVESNEETGRYVVYSKDQCEQAAFVCLMMRQRSENVLEFTIGMVFSPVHRDSLCDDPNLDKLVWMTQA
;
A
#
# COMPACT_ATOMS: atom_id res chain seq x y z
N MET A 1 35.14 15.68 50.12
CA MET A 1 35.64 15.25 51.44
C MET A 1 35.56 13.74 51.42
N GLU A 2 36.71 13.07 51.63
CA GLU A 2 37.00 11.62 51.56
C GLU A 2 36.81 10.93 50.18
N LEU A 3 37.83 10.56 49.38
CA LEU A 3 39.04 9.71 49.52
C LEU A 3 38.80 8.20 49.59
N LYS A 4 39.18 7.50 48.50
CA LYS A 4 40.10 6.31 48.41
C LYS A 4 40.17 5.89 46.92
N SER A 5 41.31 6.01 46.21
CA SER A 5 42.57 5.21 46.28
C SER A 5 42.26 3.72 46.09
N SER A 6 42.77 2.94 45.13
CA SER A 6 44.10 2.75 44.48
C SER A 6 43.86 1.75 43.32
N GLY A 7 44.62 1.56 42.25
CA GLY A 7 46.04 1.71 41.96
C GLY A 7 46.55 0.43 41.27
N GLU A 8 47.00 0.55 40.01
CA GLU A 8 48.08 -0.18 39.29
C GLU A 8 48.11 -1.73 39.29
N GLY A 9 48.54 -2.43 38.23
CA GLY A 9 49.18 -2.07 36.97
C GLY A 9 49.68 -3.32 36.23
N MET A 10 50.02 -3.15 34.93
CA MET A 10 51.16 -3.74 34.16
C MET A 10 51.43 -5.28 34.17
N ARG A 11 51.91 -5.99 33.13
CA ARG A 11 52.50 -5.72 31.80
C ARG A 11 52.81 -7.06 31.07
N SER A 12 53.10 -6.97 29.76
CA SER A 12 53.96 -7.85 28.90
C SER A 12 53.42 -9.23 28.49
N GLY A 13 53.69 -9.79 27.31
CA GLY A 13 54.50 -9.44 26.12
C GLY A 13 54.10 -10.36 24.94
N GLU A 14 54.18 -9.90 23.69
CA GLU A 14 55.08 -10.37 22.60
C GLU A 14 55.24 -11.91 22.50
N GLU A 15 55.03 -12.57 21.35
CA GLU A 15 55.94 -12.56 20.19
C GLU A 15 55.34 -13.24 18.92
N LYS A 16 55.79 -12.76 17.76
CA LYS A 16 55.59 -13.24 16.37
C LYS A 16 56.24 -14.61 16.11
N VAL A 17 55.79 -15.35 15.07
CA VAL A 17 56.68 -15.94 14.02
C VAL A 17 55.90 -16.13 12.70
N GLU A 18 56.41 -15.51 11.62
CA GLU A 18 56.16 -15.80 10.19
C GLU A 18 56.94 -17.04 9.73
N LYS A 19 56.47 -17.73 8.67
CA LYS A 19 57.35 -18.23 7.60
C LYS A 19 56.60 -18.63 6.34
N GLU A 20 56.84 -17.88 5.27
CA GLU A 20 56.78 -18.33 3.87
C GLU A 20 57.83 -19.41 3.61
N ILE A 21 57.58 -20.34 2.66
CA ILE A 21 58.55 -20.77 1.63
C ILE A 21 57.80 -21.18 0.36
N SER A 22 58.28 -20.66 -0.77
CA SER A 22 57.90 -20.91 -2.16
C SER A 22 58.64 -22.12 -2.76
N GLY A 23 58.09 -22.71 -3.85
CA GLY A 23 58.77 -23.76 -4.61
C GLY A 23 58.07 -24.09 -5.92
N ASN A 24 58.64 -23.60 -7.02
CA ASN A 24 58.20 -23.68 -8.42
C ASN A 24 58.78 -24.95 -9.09
N HIS A 25 58.03 -25.68 -9.92
CA HIS A 25 58.58 -26.52 -11.02
C HIS A 25 57.50 -26.78 -12.10
N GLY A 26 57.87 -26.52 -13.35
CA GLY A 26 57.01 -26.65 -14.53
C GLY A 26 56.99 -28.06 -15.13
N GLY A 27 55.94 -28.31 -15.92
CA GLY A 27 55.78 -29.48 -16.78
C GLY A 27 54.67 -29.21 -17.80
N GLU A 28 55.04 -29.11 -19.06
CA GLU A 28 54.21 -28.83 -20.23
C GLU A 28 53.57 -30.13 -20.77
N MET A 29 52.26 -30.18 -21.05
CA MET A 29 51.69 -31.07 -22.08
C MET A 29 50.23 -30.70 -22.48
N LYS A 30 50.11 -30.30 -23.75
CA LYS A 30 49.01 -30.39 -24.75
C LYS A 30 47.60 -30.87 -24.36
N GLY A 31 46.60 -30.10 -24.85
CA GLY A 31 45.28 -30.54 -25.37
C GLY A 31 44.30 -31.05 -24.30
N THR A 32 43.07 -30.56 -24.17
CA THR A 32 41.98 -30.69 -25.15
C THR A 32 40.76 -29.93 -24.61
N ARG A 33 40.00 -29.28 -25.50
CA ARG A 33 38.72 -28.61 -25.24
C ARG A 33 37.65 -29.64 -24.86
N MET A 34 36.96 -29.47 -23.73
CA MET A 34 35.66 -30.12 -23.47
C MET A 34 34.77 -29.21 -22.63
N GLU A 35 33.69 -28.74 -23.27
CA GLU A 35 32.47 -28.28 -22.62
C GLU A 35 31.95 -29.35 -21.64
N LYS A 36 31.51 -28.92 -20.46
CA LYS A 36 30.67 -29.75 -19.59
C LYS A 36 29.39 -29.00 -19.25
N ASN A 37 28.31 -29.56 -19.79
CA ASN A 37 26.91 -29.31 -19.46
C ASN A 37 26.69 -29.20 -17.96
N GLY A 38 26.12 -28.08 -17.52
CA GLY A 38 25.49 -27.95 -16.22
C GLY A 38 24.11 -28.61 -16.26
N THR A 39 23.99 -29.76 -15.62
CA THR A 39 22.74 -30.48 -15.42
C THR A 39 21.87 -29.69 -14.43
N VAL A 40 20.74 -29.15 -14.91
CA VAL A 40 19.69 -28.59 -14.06
C VAL A 40 18.99 -29.75 -13.34
N ILE A 41 18.99 -29.72 -12.02
CA ILE A 41 18.19 -30.63 -11.19
C ILE A 41 16.73 -30.18 -11.31
N MET A 42 15.97 -30.86 -12.18
CA MET A 42 14.51 -30.70 -12.24
C MET A 42 13.87 -31.55 -11.15
N SER A 43 13.10 -30.90 -10.28
CA SER A 43 12.21 -31.53 -9.32
C SER A 43 11.14 -32.34 -10.07
N GLU A 44 11.00 -33.61 -9.70
CA GLU A 44 9.99 -34.55 -10.20
C GLU A 44 8.60 -34.18 -9.67
N THR A 45 7.84 -33.34 -10.38
CA THR A 45 6.35 -33.26 -10.35
C THR A 45 5.80 -32.47 -11.55
N LEU A 46 6.25 -32.78 -12.77
CA LEU A 46 5.59 -32.33 -14.01
C LEU A 46 4.83 -33.50 -14.62
N GLN A 47 3.61 -33.73 -14.13
CA GLN A 47 2.63 -34.54 -14.87
C GLN A 47 2.06 -33.68 -16.00
N ASP A 48 2.24 -34.17 -17.22
CA ASP A 48 1.51 -33.86 -18.45
C ASP A 48 1.49 -32.38 -18.90
N TYR A 49 2.59 -31.98 -19.54
CA TYR A 49 2.76 -30.67 -20.18
C TYR A 49 2.31 -30.75 -21.64
N ASP A 50 1.06 -30.40 -21.94
CA ASP A 50 0.54 -30.34 -23.31
C ASP A 50 0.68 -28.91 -23.90
N PRO A 51 1.53 -28.71 -24.92
CA PRO A 51 1.75 -27.39 -25.54
C PRO A 51 0.51 -26.82 -26.28
N GLN A 52 -0.59 -27.56 -26.46
CA GLN A 52 -1.84 -27.01 -27.00
C GLN A 52 -2.53 -26.01 -26.05
N PHE A 53 -2.24 -26.05 -24.75
CA PHE A 53 -2.81 -25.13 -23.75
C PHE A 53 -2.13 -23.75 -23.70
N MET A 54 -1.02 -23.55 -24.41
CA MET A 54 -0.19 -22.35 -24.30
C MET A 54 -0.55 -21.23 -25.30
N VAL A 55 -1.52 -21.44 -26.20
CA VAL A 55 -1.84 -20.43 -27.22
C VAL A 55 -3.00 -19.54 -26.74
N GLY A 56 -2.67 -18.49 -25.99
CA GLY A 56 -3.51 -17.28 -25.90
C GLY A 56 -4.22 -16.97 -24.58
N CYS A 57 -4.01 -17.75 -23.51
CA CYS A 57 -4.54 -17.44 -22.17
C CYS A 57 -3.41 -17.23 -21.16
N TYR A 58 -3.22 -15.99 -20.71
CA TYR A 58 -2.25 -15.64 -19.69
C TYR A 58 -2.77 -14.55 -18.76
N PHE A 59 -2.22 -14.51 -17.54
CA PHE A 59 -2.43 -13.45 -16.57
C PHE A 59 -1.39 -12.34 -16.79
N PRO A 60 -1.81 -11.09 -16.98
CA PRO A 60 -0.89 -9.95 -17.01
C PRO A 60 -0.05 -9.86 -15.73
N ALA A 61 1.12 -9.24 -15.82
CA ALA A 61 2.07 -9.15 -14.70
C ALA A 61 1.43 -8.55 -13.44
N GLU A 62 0.51 -7.59 -13.60
CA GLU A 62 -0.19 -6.96 -12.50
C GLU A 62 -1.15 -7.88 -11.72
N PHE A 63 -1.53 -9.05 -12.27
CA PHE A 63 -2.31 -10.07 -11.57
C PHE A 63 -1.45 -11.17 -10.94
N GLN A 64 -0.19 -11.30 -11.38
CA GLN A 64 0.69 -12.36 -10.91
C GLN A 64 1.29 -12.03 -9.55
N GLY A 65 1.58 -13.04 -8.72
CA GLY A 65 2.15 -12.88 -7.38
C GLY A 65 1.64 -13.94 -6.40
N GLU A 66 2.02 -13.76 -5.13
CA GLU A 66 1.48 -14.51 -4.00
C GLU A 66 0.43 -13.64 -3.31
N PHE A 67 -0.72 -14.24 -3.01
CA PHE A 67 -1.84 -13.61 -2.33
C PHE A 67 -2.33 -14.48 -1.20
N VAL A 68 -3.14 -13.89 -0.32
CA VAL A 68 -3.92 -14.63 0.66
C VAL A 68 -5.39 -14.25 0.58
N THR A 69 -6.24 -15.21 0.92
CA THR A 69 -7.69 -15.03 0.98
C THR A 69 -8.28 -15.79 2.15
N GLN A 70 -9.36 -15.26 2.70
CA GLN A 70 -10.10 -15.91 3.78
C GLN A 70 -10.85 -17.12 3.23
N VAL A 71 -10.69 -18.28 3.86
CA VAL A 71 -11.36 -19.53 3.45
C VAL A 71 -12.38 -20.02 4.46
N ASN A 72 -12.15 -19.79 5.75
CA ASN A 72 -13.01 -20.20 6.84
C ASN A 72 -12.86 -19.25 8.03
N GLY A 73 -13.82 -19.32 8.93
CA GLY A 73 -13.98 -18.41 10.06
C GLY A 73 -15.16 -17.49 9.82
N LYS A 74 -16.18 -17.59 10.66
CA LYS A 74 -17.08 -16.47 10.87
C LYS A 74 -16.25 -15.43 11.63
N GLY A 75 -16.36 -14.15 11.30
CA GLY A 75 -15.78 -13.09 12.13
C GLY A 75 -16.19 -13.25 13.61
N VAL A 76 -15.73 -12.35 14.48
CA VAL A 76 -15.78 -12.43 15.95
C VAL A 76 -17.20 -12.56 16.59
N ARG A 77 -18.25 -12.84 15.80
CA ARG A 77 -19.64 -13.06 16.21
C ARG A 77 -20.03 -14.50 16.57
N SER A 78 -19.26 -15.53 16.25
CA SER A 78 -19.65 -16.89 16.65
C SER A 78 -19.21 -17.20 18.08
N MET A 79 -20.10 -17.77 18.91
CA MET A 79 -19.76 -18.28 20.24
C MET A 79 -18.69 -19.40 20.21
N ALA A 80 -18.29 -19.86 19.03
CA ALA A 80 -17.05 -20.57 18.80
C ALA A 80 -15.98 -19.56 18.35
N ASN A 81 -14.99 -19.30 19.21
CA ASN A 81 -13.77 -18.54 18.91
C ASN A 81 -12.93 -19.26 17.84
N GLU A 82 -13.46 -19.52 16.65
CA GLU A 82 -12.66 -20.02 15.55
C GLU A 82 -11.93 -18.86 14.89
N PRO A 83 -10.59 -18.83 14.95
CA PRO A 83 -9.81 -17.77 14.32
C PRO A 83 -10.04 -17.79 12.80
N ILE A 84 -10.02 -16.60 12.19
CA ILE A 84 -10.08 -16.47 10.72
C ILE A 84 -8.90 -17.22 10.12
N GLN A 85 -9.20 -18.09 9.16
CA GLN A 85 -8.22 -18.89 8.45
C GLN A 85 -7.97 -18.33 7.06
N TYR A 86 -6.70 -18.23 6.70
CA TYR A 86 -6.26 -17.76 5.41
C TYR A 86 -5.66 -18.92 4.60
N SER A 87 -5.87 -18.87 3.29
CA SER A 87 -5.17 -19.72 2.33
C SER A 87 -4.32 -18.86 1.41
N THR A 88 -3.15 -19.37 1.04
CA THR A 88 -2.27 -18.75 0.06
C THR A 88 -2.70 -19.12 -1.34
N ILE A 89 -2.78 -18.13 -2.23
CA ILE A 89 -3.13 -18.26 -3.64
C ILE A 89 -1.96 -17.72 -4.45
N ASN A 90 -1.40 -18.55 -5.33
CA ASN A 90 -0.37 -18.13 -6.27
C ASN A 90 -1.00 -17.91 -7.64
N ILE A 91 -0.79 -16.73 -8.22
CA ILE A 91 -1.17 -16.44 -9.60
C ILE A 91 0.13 -16.38 -10.41
N THR A 92 0.29 -17.33 -11.32
CA THR A 92 1.42 -17.39 -12.25
C THR A 92 1.01 -16.86 -13.61
N PHE A 93 1.93 -16.80 -14.57
CA PHE A 93 1.63 -16.28 -15.90
C PHE A 93 0.50 -17.05 -16.63
N ASN A 94 0.29 -18.34 -16.35
CA ASN A 94 -0.72 -19.16 -17.03
C ASN A 94 -1.58 -20.02 -16.09
N ALA A 95 -1.48 -19.88 -14.77
CA ALA A 95 -2.24 -20.73 -13.85
C ALA A 95 -2.49 -20.07 -12.50
N ILE A 96 -3.59 -20.48 -11.87
CA ILE A 96 -3.82 -20.32 -10.44
C ILE A 96 -3.90 -21.73 -9.88
N PRO A 97 -2.80 -22.32 -9.35
CA PRO A 97 -2.69 -23.77 -9.18
C PRO A 97 -3.81 -24.43 -8.36
N VAL A 98 -4.38 -23.71 -7.39
CA VAL A 98 -5.50 -24.20 -6.58
C VAL A 98 -6.85 -24.20 -7.32
N TRP A 99 -6.95 -23.52 -8.46
CA TRP A 99 -8.18 -23.35 -9.25
C TRP A 99 -8.08 -23.92 -10.68
N GLY A 100 -6.87 -23.99 -11.26
CA GLY A 100 -6.59 -24.56 -12.57
C GLY A 100 -5.66 -23.72 -13.45
N TYR A 101 -5.40 -24.22 -14.65
CA TYR A 101 -4.63 -23.55 -15.71
C TYR A 101 -5.54 -22.65 -16.55
N CYS A 102 -4.99 -21.55 -17.05
CA CYS A 102 -5.67 -20.62 -17.94
C CYS A 102 -5.98 -21.32 -19.26
N HIS A 103 -7.26 -21.63 -19.48
CA HIS A 103 -7.73 -22.28 -20.70
C HIS A 103 -8.12 -21.25 -21.75
N LYS A 104 -8.92 -20.24 -21.37
CA LYS A 104 -9.42 -19.21 -22.29
C LYS A 104 -9.77 -17.90 -21.58
N ARG A 105 -9.52 -16.76 -22.22
CA ARG A 105 -9.97 -15.44 -21.76
C ARG A 105 -11.07 -14.90 -22.67
N VAL A 106 -12.15 -14.39 -22.08
CA VAL A 106 -13.29 -13.81 -22.81
C VAL A 106 -13.69 -12.49 -22.13
N GLY A 107 -13.25 -11.37 -22.70
CA GLY A 107 -13.37 -10.06 -22.05
C GLY A 107 -12.64 -10.04 -20.72
N ASP A 108 -13.36 -9.67 -19.66
CA ASP A 108 -12.85 -9.64 -18.27
C ASP A 108 -12.92 -11.00 -17.57
N ASN A 109 -13.54 -12.00 -18.21
CA ASN A 109 -13.67 -13.34 -17.64
C ASN A 109 -12.51 -14.25 -18.10
N VAL A 110 -12.12 -15.18 -17.24
CA VAL A 110 -11.15 -16.23 -17.52
C VAL A 110 -11.77 -17.60 -17.20
N LEU A 111 -11.61 -18.53 -18.12
CA LEU A 111 -11.92 -19.94 -17.90
C LEU A 111 -10.65 -20.63 -17.42
N LEU A 112 -10.71 -21.19 -16.21
CA LEU A 112 -9.67 -22.04 -15.67
C LEU A 112 -10.09 -23.50 -15.81
N MET A 113 -9.16 -24.34 -16.22
CA MET A 113 -9.35 -25.78 -16.37
C MET A 113 -8.42 -26.51 -15.42
N ASP A 114 -9.00 -27.43 -14.65
CA ASP A 114 -8.26 -28.39 -13.86
C ASP A 114 -8.63 -29.81 -14.30
N ARG A 115 -7.66 -30.73 -14.30
CA ARG A 115 -7.84 -32.11 -14.75
C ARG A 115 -7.71 -33.04 -13.56
N TYR A 116 -8.84 -33.63 -13.15
CA TYR A 116 -8.88 -34.57 -12.04
C TYR A 116 -9.45 -35.91 -12.52
N ASN A 117 -8.67 -36.99 -12.41
CA ASN A 117 -9.05 -38.35 -12.83
C ASN A 117 -9.63 -38.40 -14.27
N ASP A 118 -8.90 -37.83 -15.24
CA ASP A 118 -9.28 -37.78 -16.67
C ASP A 118 -10.60 -37.07 -16.98
N LYS A 119 -11.09 -36.22 -16.06
CA LYS A 119 -12.23 -35.34 -16.30
C LYS A 119 -11.80 -33.88 -16.22
N ASP A 120 -12.14 -33.13 -17.27
CA ASP A 120 -11.96 -31.69 -17.30
C ASP A 120 -12.99 -31.01 -16.37
N CYS A 121 -12.48 -30.15 -15.49
CA CYS A 121 -13.26 -29.31 -14.60
C CYS A 121 -12.99 -27.86 -14.98
N ILE A 122 -13.88 -27.28 -15.80
CA ILE A 122 -13.78 -25.91 -16.31
C ILE A 122 -14.64 -25.00 -15.43
N ARG A 123 -14.05 -23.89 -14.98
CA ARG A 123 -14.71 -22.88 -14.14
C ARG A 123 -14.48 -21.49 -14.71
N CYS A 124 -15.51 -20.65 -14.63
CA CYS A 124 -15.40 -19.24 -14.98
C CYS A 124 -15.09 -18.37 -13.76
N PHE A 125 -14.15 -17.44 -13.94
CA PHE A 125 -13.81 -16.43 -12.97
C PHE A 125 -13.78 -15.05 -13.62
N ARG A 126 -14.05 -14.00 -12.85
CA ARG A 126 -13.73 -12.61 -13.21
C ARG A 126 -12.78 -12.06 -12.17
N LEU A 127 -11.61 -11.60 -12.59
CA LEU A 127 -10.62 -11.01 -11.70
C LEU A 127 -10.60 -9.51 -11.94
N LEU A 128 -10.88 -8.73 -10.91
CA LEU A 128 -10.87 -7.28 -10.96
C LEU A 128 -9.77 -6.76 -10.04
N ARG A 129 -8.75 -6.13 -10.63
CA ARG A 129 -7.70 -5.49 -9.87
C ARG A 129 -8.25 -4.20 -9.23
N ARG A 130 -8.33 -4.17 -7.90
CA ARG A 130 -8.84 -3.02 -7.12
C ARG A 130 -7.73 -2.04 -6.75
N SER A 131 -6.55 -2.55 -6.44
CA SER A 131 -5.31 -1.78 -6.21
C SER A 131 -4.08 -2.58 -6.67
N ARG A 132 -2.85 -2.14 -6.38
CA ARG A 132 -1.66 -3.00 -6.61
C ARG A 132 -1.73 -4.26 -5.75
N ASN A 133 -2.16 -4.14 -4.50
CA ASN A 133 -2.12 -5.22 -3.52
C ASN A 133 -3.48 -5.90 -3.27
N VAL A 134 -4.53 -5.56 -4.02
CA VAL A 134 -5.86 -6.14 -3.85
C VAL A 134 -6.48 -6.53 -5.20
N ILE A 135 -6.90 -7.79 -5.29
CA ILE A 135 -7.71 -8.32 -6.39
C ILE A 135 -9.04 -8.82 -5.81
N GLU A 136 -10.14 -8.43 -6.43
CA GLU A 136 -11.44 -9.03 -6.17
C GLU A 136 -11.74 -10.09 -7.23
N VAL A 137 -12.19 -11.26 -6.76
CA VAL A 137 -12.47 -12.42 -7.59
C VAL A 137 -13.95 -12.73 -7.51
N PHE A 138 -14.59 -12.80 -8.67
CA PHE A 138 -15.96 -13.24 -8.81
C PHE A 138 -15.97 -14.66 -9.37
N SER A 139 -16.74 -15.54 -8.74
CA SER A 139 -16.86 -16.94 -9.10
C SER A 139 -18.28 -17.44 -8.85
N GLU A 140 -18.61 -18.62 -9.38
CA GLU A 140 -19.69 -19.42 -8.82
C GLU A 140 -19.23 -20.15 -7.55
N ALA A 141 -20.14 -20.85 -6.88
CA ALA A 141 -19.79 -21.69 -5.74
C ALA A 141 -18.62 -22.65 -6.10
N PRO A 142 -17.60 -22.79 -5.23
CA PRO A 142 -16.33 -23.48 -5.55
C PRO A 142 -16.51 -24.97 -5.93
N ASN A 143 -17.61 -25.59 -5.51
CA ASN A 143 -17.94 -26.98 -5.80
C ASN A 143 -18.57 -27.20 -7.18
N ARG A 144 -18.83 -26.12 -7.94
CA ARG A 144 -19.43 -26.19 -9.28
C ARG A 144 -18.34 -26.12 -10.34
N CYS A 145 -18.36 -27.06 -11.29
CA CYS A 145 -17.58 -26.96 -12.52
C CYS A 145 -18.25 -27.71 -13.68
N TYR A 146 -17.72 -27.48 -14.88
CA TYR A 146 -18.33 -27.92 -16.12
C TYR A 146 -17.33 -28.72 -16.94
N THR A 147 -17.81 -29.72 -17.67
CA THR A 147 -17.00 -30.51 -18.61
C THR A 147 -16.98 -29.92 -20.01
N PHE A 148 -17.86 -28.95 -20.31
CA PHE A 148 -17.99 -28.32 -21.63
C PHE A 148 -17.73 -26.82 -21.53
N GLU A 149 -16.89 -26.30 -22.43
CA GLU A 149 -16.52 -24.87 -22.47
C GLU A 149 -17.75 -23.96 -22.61
N SER A 150 -18.72 -24.32 -23.45
CA SER A 150 -19.93 -23.53 -23.66
C SER A 150 -20.76 -23.35 -22.38
N ALA A 151 -20.83 -24.40 -21.54
CA ALA A 151 -21.54 -24.35 -20.28
C ALA A 151 -20.79 -23.53 -19.23
N ALA A 152 -19.46 -23.63 -19.17
CA ALA A 152 -18.63 -22.80 -18.32
C ALA A 152 -18.71 -21.31 -18.71
N LEU A 153 -18.73 -21.03 -20.01
CA LEU A 153 -18.83 -19.66 -20.50
C LEU A 153 -20.18 -19.01 -20.17
N ALA A 154 -21.27 -19.76 -20.31
CA ALA A 154 -22.60 -19.29 -19.90
C ALA A 154 -22.69 -19.01 -18.39
N SER A 155 -21.87 -19.69 -17.57
CA SER A 155 -21.86 -19.48 -16.12
C SER A 155 -21.14 -18.20 -15.68
N CYS A 156 -20.37 -17.56 -16.57
CA CYS A 156 -19.76 -16.26 -16.35
C CYS A 156 -20.79 -15.12 -16.11
N ASP A 157 -22.05 -15.33 -16.48
CA ASP A 157 -23.14 -14.38 -16.26
C ASP A 157 -23.75 -14.50 -14.85
N THR A 158 -23.41 -15.56 -14.09
CA THR A 158 -23.99 -15.87 -12.78
C THR A 158 -22.95 -15.96 -11.67
N LEU A 159 -21.85 -15.19 -11.76
CA LEU A 159 -20.80 -15.13 -10.74
C LEU A 159 -21.30 -14.40 -9.49
N ASN A 160 -21.84 -15.16 -8.53
CA ASN A 160 -22.51 -14.65 -7.34
C ASN A 160 -21.66 -14.74 -6.05
N SER A 161 -20.50 -15.38 -6.11
CA SER A 161 -19.55 -15.44 -5.01
C SER A 161 -18.42 -14.44 -5.24
N THR A 162 -18.03 -13.74 -4.17
CA THR A 162 -16.93 -12.78 -4.19
C THR A 162 -15.88 -13.19 -3.18
N SER A 163 -14.62 -12.97 -3.52
CA SER A 163 -13.49 -13.19 -2.62
C SER A 163 -12.45 -12.12 -2.85
N ILE A 164 -11.77 -11.70 -1.78
CA ILE A 164 -10.71 -10.71 -1.84
C ILE A 164 -9.37 -11.43 -1.68
N LEU A 165 -8.46 -11.15 -2.61
CA LEU A 165 -7.08 -11.58 -2.57
C LEU A 165 -6.20 -10.41 -2.14
N TYR A 166 -5.50 -10.57 -1.02
CA TYR A 166 -4.52 -9.59 -0.52
C TYR A 166 -3.12 -10.04 -0.91
N ARG A 167 -2.39 -9.23 -1.67
CA ARG A 167 -1.04 -9.56 -2.13
C ARG A 167 -0.08 -9.62 -0.95
N THR A 168 0.73 -10.67 -0.89
CA THR A 168 1.81 -10.84 0.10
C THR A 168 3.19 -10.78 -0.54
N LYS A 169 3.31 -11.14 -1.83
CA LYS A 169 4.55 -10.99 -2.61
C LYS A 169 4.27 -10.64 -4.06
N GLU A 170 5.17 -9.86 -4.64
CA GLU A 170 5.22 -9.60 -6.07
C GLU A 170 5.80 -10.80 -6.84
N ILE A 171 5.81 -10.70 -8.17
CA ILE A 171 6.46 -11.69 -9.05
C ILE A 171 7.90 -11.93 -8.61
N GLY A 172 8.30 -13.20 -8.53
CA GLY A 172 9.65 -13.59 -8.11
C GLY A 172 9.86 -13.57 -6.59
N GLY A 173 8.80 -13.41 -5.80
CA GLY A 173 8.87 -13.48 -4.34
C GLY A 173 9.39 -12.21 -3.67
N VAL A 174 9.41 -11.09 -4.40
CA VAL A 174 9.81 -9.78 -3.87
C VAL A 174 8.72 -9.25 -2.93
N GLU A 175 9.12 -8.52 -1.89
CA GLU A 175 8.18 -7.85 -0.98
C GLU A 175 7.25 -6.90 -1.75
N ILE A 176 6.00 -6.81 -1.28
CA ILE A 176 5.04 -5.88 -1.86
C ILE A 176 5.50 -4.44 -1.66
N ARG A 177 5.18 -3.59 -2.63
CA ARG A 177 5.28 -2.15 -2.43
C ARG A 177 4.11 -1.69 -1.59
N ASN A 178 4.36 -0.81 -0.64
CA ASN A 178 3.30 -0.17 0.13
C ASN A 178 2.39 0.67 -0.77
N GLU A 179 1.19 0.97 -0.27
CA GLU A 179 0.22 1.86 -0.91
C GLU A 179 0.01 3.08 -0.03
N TYR A 180 -0.14 4.25 -0.63
CA TYR A 180 -0.48 5.46 0.12
C TYR A 180 -1.85 5.33 0.76
N CYS A 181 -1.97 5.69 2.03
CA CYS A 181 -3.25 5.67 2.73
C CYS A 181 -4.13 6.85 2.30
N PRO A 182 -5.39 6.62 1.87
CA PRO A 182 -6.26 7.69 1.37
C PRO A 182 -6.78 8.64 2.47
N ILE A 183 -6.47 8.37 3.73
CA ILE A 183 -6.84 9.20 4.89
C ILE A 183 -5.55 9.73 5.48
N ALA A 184 -5.21 10.95 5.10
CA ALA A 184 -3.92 11.56 5.41
C ALA A 184 -4.02 12.71 6.41
N GLY A 185 -3.07 12.72 7.35
CA GLY A 185 -2.86 13.78 8.33
C GLY A 185 -3.15 13.38 9.77
N LEU A 186 -3.29 14.40 10.63
CA LEU A 186 -3.46 14.22 12.07
C LEU A 186 -4.93 14.37 12.47
N TYR A 187 -5.47 13.36 13.15
CA TYR A 187 -6.86 13.29 13.57
C TYR A 187 -7.00 12.88 15.03
N HIS A 188 -8.11 13.29 15.63
CA HIS A 188 -8.66 12.66 16.82
C HIS A 188 -9.88 11.84 16.44
N PHE A 189 -10.13 10.74 17.16
CA PHE A 189 -11.24 9.85 16.82
C PHE A 189 -12.13 9.45 18.00
N LYS A 190 -13.39 9.18 17.67
CA LYS A 190 -14.29 8.34 18.46
C LYS A 190 -14.34 6.94 17.86
N TYR A 191 -14.57 5.93 18.69
CA TYR A 191 -14.61 4.53 18.27
C TYR A 191 -15.79 3.80 18.92
N ASN A 192 -16.37 2.84 18.20
CA ASN A 192 -17.38 1.95 18.73
C ASN A 192 -17.27 0.55 18.08
N LEU A 193 -17.45 -0.50 18.89
CA LEU A 193 -17.51 -1.91 18.48
C LEU A 193 -18.94 -2.44 18.56
N ASN A 194 -19.51 -2.83 17.43
CA ASN A 194 -20.87 -3.34 17.27
C ASN A 194 -20.90 -4.87 17.17
N ASN A 195 -20.52 -5.55 18.25
CA ASN A 195 -20.48 -7.01 18.33
C ASN A 195 -21.73 -7.64 18.98
N ASN A 196 -22.80 -6.87 19.20
CA ASN A 196 -24.03 -7.30 19.90
C ASN A 196 -23.78 -7.86 21.32
N SER A 197 -22.63 -7.55 21.93
CA SER A 197 -22.34 -7.90 23.32
C SER A 197 -23.13 -7.02 24.29
N ALA A 198 -23.37 -7.53 25.50
CA ALA A 198 -23.90 -6.74 26.61
C ALA A 198 -22.89 -5.66 27.09
N ILE A 199 -21.61 -5.83 26.77
CA ILE A 199 -20.53 -4.88 27.10
C ILE A 199 -20.21 -4.08 25.84
N SER A 200 -20.36 -2.76 25.91
CA SER A 200 -19.92 -1.86 24.84
C SER A 200 -18.41 -1.64 24.92
N PHE A 201 -17.72 -1.63 23.78
CA PHE A 201 -16.33 -1.21 23.68
C PHE A 201 -16.28 0.07 22.85
N GLU A 202 -16.09 1.21 23.53
CA GLU A 202 -16.24 2.53 22.93
C GLU A 202 -15.24 3.56 23.46
N CYS A 203 -14.94 4.52 22.60
CA CYS A 203 -14.23 5.75 22.93
C CYS A 203 -15.14 6.92 22.55
N ASN A 204 -15.91 7.43 23.51
CA ASN A 204 -16.96 8.43 23.26
C ASN A 204 -16.45 9.87 23.08
N THR A 205 -15.16 10.10 23.31
CA THR A 205 -14.51 11.41 23.23
C THR A 205 -13.46 11.44 22.13
N PHE A 206 -13.17 12.62 21.58
CA PHE A 206 -12.09 12.82 20.61
C PHE A 206 -10.73 12.97 21.32
N SER A 207 -10.36 12.01 22.16
CA SER A 207 -9.06 12.00 22.85
C SER A 207 -8.08 10.99 22.27
N SER A 208 -8.57 9.93 21.64
CA SER A 208 -7.75 9.00 20.85
C SER A 208 -7.19 9.68 19.59
N GLU A 209 -6.06 9.19 19.10
CA GLU A 209 -5.29 9.81 18.01
C GLU A 209 -5.15 8.87 16.81
N PHE A 210 -5.41 9.40 15.62
CA PHE A 210 -5.28 8.70 14.35
C PHE A 210 -4.34 9.51 13.45
N ASN A 211 -3.34 8.89 12.83
CA ASN A 211 -2.47 9.57 11.87
C ASN A 211 -1.76 8.60 10.90
N ASN A 212 -1.16 9.15 9.85
CA ASN A 212 -0.28 8.44 8.93
C ASN A 212 1.12 9.07 8.86
N CYS A 213 1.70 9.36 10.02
CA CYS A 213 2.96 10.08 10.14
C CYS A 213 4.04 9.24 10.82
N PRO A 214 5.31 9.28 10.35
CA PRO A 214 5.81 10.07 9.21
C PRO A 214 5.58 9.40 7.85
N ASP A 215 5.26 8.10 7.83
CA ASP A 215 5.06 7.32 6.61
C ASP A 215 3.58 7.29 6.23
N GLY A 216 3.21 7.92 5.13
CA GLY A 216 1.83 8.01 4.68
C GLY A 216 1.21 6.69 4.19
N SER A 217 1.99 5.61 4.13
CA SER A 217 1.50 4.26 3.82
C SER A 217 1.07 3.45 5.05
N ILE A 218 1.24 4.02 6.25
CA ILE A 218 0.95 3.37 7.53
C ILE A 218 -0.07 4.20 8.29
N LEU A 219 -1.10 3.57 8.86
CA LEU A 219 -2.05 4.20 9.79
C LEU A 219 -1.73 3.80 11.22
N HIS A 220 -1.65 4.78 12.11
CA HIS A 220 -1.46 4.61 13.54
C HIS A 220 -2.73 5.00 14.29
N LEU A 221 -3.21 4.11 15.16
CA LEU A 221 -4.35 4.36 16.05
C LEU A 221 -3.90 4.18 17.50
N ASN A 222 -3.93 5.27 18.25
CA ASN A 222 -3.64 5.28 19.68
C ASN A 222 -4.93 5.57 20.46
N PHE A 223 -5.37 4.59 21.23
CA PHE A 223 -6.64 4.63 21.97
C PHE A 223 -6.43 5.31 23.33
N LYS A 224 -7.19 6.36 23.62
CA LYS A 224 -7.11 7.10 24.88
C LYS A 224 -8.49 7.28 25.49
N ARG A 225 -8.58 7.10 26.82
CA ARG A 225 -9.80 7.32 27.61
C ARG A 225 -11.02 6.57 27.07
N CYS A 226 -10.82 5.32 26.69
CA CYS A 226 -11.89 4.40 26.28
C CYS A 226 -12.41 3.63 27.50
N ASN A 227 -13.59 3.01 27.39
CA ASN A 227 -14.15 2.18 28.47
C ASN A 227 -13.56 0.76 28.52
N PHE A 228 -12.49 0.52 27.76
CA PHE A 228 -11.72 -0.71 27.72
C PHE A 228 -10.23 -0.40 27.75
N GLU A 229 -9.46 -1.32 28.29
CA GLU A 229 -8.01 -1.24 28.23
C GLU A 229 -7.52 -1.82 26.91
N MET A 230 -6.73 -1.03 26.20
CA MET A 230 -6.06 -1.47 25.00
C MET A 230 -4.56 -1.41 25.25
N HIS A 231 -3.95 -2.58 25.36
CA HIS A 231 -2.56 -2.69 25.81
C HIS A 231 -1.53 -2.32 24.72
N THR A 232 -1.97 -2.13 23.47
CA THR A 232 -1.08 -1.83 22.34
C THR A 232 -1.73 -0.86 21.35
N ASP A 233 -0.93 0.05 20.80
CA ASP A 233 -1.31 0.89 19.67
C ASP A 233 -1.48 0.04 18.41
N LEU A 234 -2.52 0.30 17.61
CA LEU A 234 -2.68 -0.39 16.33
C LEU A 234 -1.90 0.31 15.25
N THR A 235 -1.26 -0.50 14.42
CA THR A 235 -0.57 -0.06 13.22
C THR A 235 -1.07 -0.87 12.05
N TYR A 236 -1.49 -0.19 10.98
CA TYR A 236 -2.02 -0.80 9.78
C TYR A 236 -1.24 -0.34 8.55
N ASN A 237 -0.76 -1.27 7.75
CA ASN A 237 -0.22 -0.97 6.43
C ASN A 237 -1.37 -0.87 5.42
N CYS A 238 -1.38 0.16 4.58
CA CYS A 238 -2.38 0.30 3.54
C CYS A 238 -2.08 -0.64 2.36
N LEU A 239 -3.10 -1.41 1.96
CA LEU A 239 -3.06 -2.30 0.80
C LEU A 239 -3.81 -1.73 -0.41
N GLY A 240 -4.67 -0.75 -0.19
CA GLY A 240 -5.31 -0.01 -1.27
C GLY A 240 -6.69 0.51 -0.92
N SER A 241 -7.22 1.31 -1.84
CA SER A 241 -8.56 1.87 -1.77
C SER A 241 -9.18 1.93 -3.16
N TRP A 242 -10.50 1.73 -3.23
CA TRP A 242 -11.24 1.78 -4.48
C TRP A 242 -12.67 2.29 -4.24
N PRO A 243 -13.36 2.76 -5.29
CA PRO A 243 -14.73 3.24 -5.16
C PRO A 243 -15.67 2.19 -4.56
N GLY A 244 -16.47 2.62 -3.59
CA GLY A 244 -17.51 1.83 -2.95
C GLY A 244 -18.91 2.40 -3.17
N PRO A 245 -19.93 1.83 -2.52
CA PRO A 245 -21.31 2.28 -2.66
C PRO A 245 -21.53 3.67 -2.03
N HIS A 246 -22.53 4.39 -2.54
CA HIS A 246 -23.02 5.66 -1.98
C HIS A 246 -21.94 6.75 -1.76
N GLY A 247 -20.92 6.81 -2.63
CA GLY A 247 -19.84 7.79 -2.53
C GLY A 247 -18.85 7.52 -1.39
N SER A 248 -18.92 6.35 -0.76
CA SER A 248 -17.85 5.85 0.12
C SER A 248 -16.76 5.19 -0.72
N ASN A 249 -15.60 4.98 -0.12
CA ASN A 249 -14.50 4.20 -0.71
C ASN A 249 -14.21 3.00 0.18
N TYR A 250 -13.96 1.85 -0.45
CA TYR A 250 -13.38 0.71 0.24
C TYR A 250 -11.93 1.01 0.64
N LEU A 251 -11.50 0.37 1.71
CA LEU A 251 -10.14 0.46 2.24
C LEU A 251 -9.72 -0.93 2.71
N ALA A 252 -8.59 -1.40 2.19
CA ALA A 252 -7.93 -2.63 2.60
C ALA A 252 -6.67 -2.29 3.38
N LEU A 253 -6.53 -2.92 4.55
CA LEU A 253 -5.42 -2.72 5.47
C LEU A 253 -4.85 -4.05 5.93
N TRP A 254 -3.60 -4.06 6.32
CA TRP A 254 -2.92 -5.20 6.90
C TRP A 254 -2.38 -4.87 8.29
N ASN A 255 -2.71 -5.71 9.28
CA ASN A 255 -2.17 -5.65 10.63
C ASN A 255 -1.08 -6.72 10.79
N ASN A 256 0.17 -6.31 10.94
CA ASN A 256 1.28 -7.24 11.16
C ASN A 256 1.24 -7.90 12.56
N ASN A 257 0.50 -7.31 13.50
CA ASN A 257 0.46 -7.74 14.91
C ASN A 257 -0.92 -8.27 15.33
N ALA A 258 -1.62 -8.97 14.44
CA ALA A 258 -2.96 -9.50 14.70
C ALA A 258 -2.96 -10.67 15.71
N ASN A 259 -2.67 -10.37 16.98
CA ASN A 259 -2.67 -11.32 18.10
C ASN A 259 -3.89 -11.14 19.02
N ASP A 260 -4.77 -10.17 18.73
CA ASP A 260 -5.92 -9.79 19.56
C ASP A 260 -7.25 -10.40 19.07
N GLY A 261 -7.19 -11.41 18.19
CA GLY A 261 -8.36 -12.06 17.61
C GLY A 261 -9.02 -11.26 16.47
N ARG A 262 -8.49 -10.09 16.10
CA ARG A 262 -8.96 -9.36 14.91
C ARG A 262 -8.43 -10.02 13.62
N PRO A 263 -9.15 -9.84 12.50
CA PRO A 263 -8.64 -10.19 11.18
C PRO A 263 -7.28 -9.52 10.91
N GLN A 264 -6.31 -10.30 10.43
CA GLN A 264 -5.01 -9.79 9.98
C GLN A 264 -5.17 -8.86 8.77
N TYR A 265 -6.08 -9.21 7.86
CA TYR A 265 -6.45 -8.40 6.72
C TYR A 265 -7.80 -7.76 7.01
N ARG A 266 -7.83 -6.43 6.98
CA ARG A 266 -8.98 -5.64 7.40
C ARG A 266 -9.55 -4.98 6.17
N CYS A 267 -10.86 -5.11 6.00
CA CYS A 267 -11.56 -4.37 4.98
C CYS A 267 -12.64 -3.49 5.58
N GLY A 268 -12.77 -2.28 5.05
CA GLY A 268 -13.71 -1.29 5.53
C GLY A 268 -14.18 -0.34 4.45
N LEU A 269 -15.07 0.56 4.85
CA LEU A 269 -15.56 1.68 4.06
C LEU A 269 -15.22 2.98 4.77
N PHE A 270 -14.84 4.01 4.03
CA PHE A 270 -14.73 5.37 4.57
C PHE A 270 -15.36 6.41 3.64
N HIS A 271 -15.76 7.53 4.23
CA HIS A 271 -16.15 8.72 3.46
C HIS A 271 -15.75 10.00 4.20
N VAL A 272 -15.46 11.05 3.44
CA VAL A 272 -15.12 12.37 3.98
C VAL A 272 -16.34 13.29 3.83
N ASP A 273 -16.91 13.69 4.96
CA ASP A 273 -17.96 14.72 5.02
C ASP A 273 -17.30 16.10 5.17
N ASN A 274 -17.07 16.76 4.04
CA ASN A 274 -16.49 18.09 3.98
C ASN A 274 -17.39 19.16 4.64
N LYS A 275 -18.70 18.94 4.74
CA LYS A 275 -19.62 19.92 5.37
C LYS A 275 -19.48 19.91 6.88
N LYS A 276 -19.32 18.72 7.47
CA LYS A 276 -19.10 18.56 8.92
C LYS A 276 -17.63 18.57 9.33
N GLY A 277 -16.72 18.52 8.36
CA GLY A 277 -15.28 18.38 8.62
C GLY A 277 -14.95 17.06 9.34
N LYS A 278 -15.68 15.98 9.01
CA LYS A 278 -15.51 14.66 9.63
C LYS A 278 -15.18 13.62 8.58
N THR A 279 -14.43 12.60 8.98
CA THR A 279 -14.24 11.40 8.17
C THR A 279 -14.82 10.22 8.94
N TYR A 280 -15.69 9.46 8.30
CA TYR A 280 -16.32 8.30 8.91
C TYR A 280 -15.72 7.05 8.30
N MET A 281 -15.47 6.06 9.14
CA MET A 281 -14.88 4.79 8.77
C MET A 281 -15.65 3.67 9.45
N ALA A 282 -15.83 2.56 8.75
CA ALA A 282 -16.35 1.33 9.32
C ALA A 282 -15.55 0.13 8.80
N PHE A 283 -15.31 -0.87 9.64
CA PHE A 283 -14.68 -2.13 9.25
C PHE A 283 -15.67 -3.29 9.33
N SER A 284 -15.46 -4.25 8.44
CA SER A 284 -16.09 -5.57 8.47
C SER A 284 -15.60 -6.37 9.68
N SER A 285 -16.40 -7.35 10.12
CA SER A 285 -16.00 -8.29 11.17
C SER A 285 -14.96 -9.32 10.69
N ASP A 286 -14.73 -9.41 9.37
CA ASP A 286 -13.80 -10.31 8.73
C ASP A 286 -13.00 -9.64 7.58
N SER A 287 -12.35 -10.45 6.72
CA SER A 287 -11.55 -9.98 5.58
C SER A 287 -12.32 -9.88 4.25
N SER A 288 -13.65 -10.03 4.25
CA SER A 288 -14.46 -10.16 3.02
C SER A 288 -14.89 -8.83 2.38
N CYS A 289 -14.80 -7.71 3.12
CA CYS A 289 -15.41 -6.42 2.75
C CYS A 289 -16.96 -6.42 2.71
N THR A 290 -17.63 -7.48 3.15
CA THR A 290 -19.10 -7.59 3.09
C THR A 290 -19.74 -7.94 4.42
N GLU A 291 -19.09 -8.77 5.24
CA GLU A 291 -19.66 -9.21 6.50
C GLU A 291 -19.76 -8.06 7.50
N ASP A 292 -20.95 -7.84 8.06
CA ASP A 292 -21.20 -6.77 9.03
C ASP A 292 -20.74 -5.38 8.57
N LEU A 293 -20.78 -5.10 7.26
CA LEU A 293 -20.34 -3.83 6.70
C LEU A 293 -21.42 -3.23 5.80
N ASN A 294 -22.33 -2.44 6.40
CA ASN A 294 -23.44 -1.84 5.66
C ASN A 294 -23.02 -0.55 4.96
N ASN A 295 -22.30 0.33 5.66
CA ASN A 295 -21.76 1.58 5.12
C ASN A 295 -20.64 2.13 6.02
N SER A 296 -20.03 3.24 5.63
CA SER A 296 -18.94 3.91 6.35
C SER A 296 -19.30 4.48 7.74
N THR A 297 -20.57 4.43 8.15
CA THR A 297 -21.04 4.81 9.49
C THR A 297 -21.64 3.64 10.28
N SER A 298 -21.80 2.48 9.65
CA SER A 298 -22.46 1.30 10.19
C SER A 298 -21.74 0.05 9.72
N GLY A 299 -20.90 -0.49 10.60
CA GLY A 299 -20.25 -1.77 10.43
C GLY A 299 -19.90 -2.40 11.78
N TYR A 300 -19.12 -3.47 11.76
CA TYR A 300 -18.67 -4.18 12.96
C TYR A 300 -17.86 -3.27 13.89
N GLU A 301 -16.94 -2.48 13.34
CA GLU A 301 -16.24 -1.42 14.05
C GLU A 301 -16.47 -0.10 13.35
N THR A 302 -16.67 0.99 14.09
CA THR A 302 -16.84 2.33 13.50
C THR A 302 -15.91 3.35 14.14
N LEU A 303 -15.43 4.26 13.31
CA LEU A 303 -14.59 5.39 13.70
C LEU A 303 -15.15 6.68 13.14
N ILE A 304 -15.14 7.72 13.96
CA ILE A 304 -15.45 9.09 13.54
C ILE A 304 -14.21 9.91 13.77
N LEU A 305 -13.57 10.37 12.70
CA LEU A 305 -12.37 11.17 12.73
C LEU A 305 -12.70 12.66 12.65
N SER A 306 -11.93 13.45 13.38
CA SER A 306 -11.93 14.91 13.34
C SER A 306 -10.49 15.37 13.17
N LYS A 307 -10.21 16.26 12.21
CA LYS A 307 -8.86 16.82 12.08
C LYS A 307 -8.43 17.45 13.40
N SER A 308 -7.17 17.24 13.77
CA SER A 308 -6.61 17.85 14.98
C SER A 308 -6.64 19.37 14.84
N LEU A 309 -6.91 20.09 15.94
CA LEU A 309 -6.94 21.56 15.95
C LEU A 309 -5.53 22.16 16.14
N ASN A 310 -4.55 21.33 16.48
CA ASN A 310 -3.16 21.75 16.70
C ASN A 310 -2.39 21.95 15.39
N GLN A 311 -3.10 22.20 14.28
CA GLN A 311 -2.46 22.48 13.01
C GLN A 311 -1.68 23.78 13.10
N LYS A 312 -0.43 23.77 12.62
CA LYS A 312 0.39 24.99 12.62
C LYS A 312 -0.35 26.06 11.84
N ARG A 313 -0.60 27.19 12.50
CA ARG A 313 -1.21 28.35 11.84
C ARG A 313 -0.30 28.79 10.71
N VAL A 314 -0.89 29.02 9.55
CA VAL A 314 -0.21 29.61 8.40
C VAL A 314 0.38 30.97 8.85
N PRO A 315 1.69 31.22 8.64
CA PRO A 315 2.33 32.46 9.03
C PRO A 315 1.64 33.68 8.41
N GLU A 316 1.62 34.81 9.13
CA GLU A 316 0.94 36.02 8.67
C GLU A 316 1.50 36.55 7.33
N TYR A 317 2.81 36.37 7.12
CA TYR A 317 3.47 36.68 5.86
C TYR A 317 2.78 35.97 4.68
N VAL A 318 2.48 34.67 4.83
CA VAL A 318 1.86 33.86 3.76
C VAL A 318 0.46 34.36 3.44
N LYS A 319 -0.32 34.79 4.45
CA LYS A 319 -1.69 35.28 4.23
C LYS A 319 -1.73 36.62 3.50
N THR A 320 -0.75 37.48 3.77
CA THR A 320 -0.69 38.86 3.25
C THR A 320 -0.01 38.94 1.89
N HIS A 321 0.81 37.95 1.53
CA HIS A 321 1.58 37.91 0.28
C HIS A 321 1.15 36.76 -0.65
N VAL A 322 -0.09 36.27 -0.57
CA VAL A 322 -0.55 35.19 -1.47
C VAL A 322 -0.42 35.62 -2.93
N ALA A 323 0.36 34.87 -3.70
CA ALA A 323 0.47 35.00 -5.15
C ALA A 323 -0.37 33.92 -5.86
N THR A 324 -0.35 33.89 -7.19
CA THR A 324 -1.04 32.86 -7.97
C THR A 324 -0.07 32.02 -8.79
N PHE A 325 -0.35 30.73 -8.88
CA PHE A 325 0.25 29.84 -9.86
C PHE A 325 -0.22 30.21 -11.27
N PRO A 326 0.56 29.90 -12.31
CA PRO A 326 0.26 30.34 -13.67
C PRO A 326 -1.03 29.70 -14.17
N LYS A 327 -1.72 30.41 -15.08
CA LYS A 327 -3.05 30.00 -15.59
C LYS A 327 -3.06 28.62 -16.23
N TRP A 328 -1.96 28.25 -16.93
CA TRP A 328 -1.85 26.96 -17.61
C TRP A 328 -1.76 25.77 -16.64
N ALA A 329 -1.38 26.00 -15.38
CA ALA A 329 -1.25 24.93 -14.39
C ALA A 329 -2.55 24.68 -13.60
N GLN A 330 -3.55 25.54 -13.75
CA GLN A 330 -4.78 25.49 -12.94
C GLN A 330 -5.61 24.25 -13.29
N GLY A 331 -6.16 23.56 -12.28
CA GLY A 331 -7.05 22.42 -12.48
C GLY A 331 -6.64 21.17 -11.70
N VAL A 332 -7.29 20.06 -12.05
CA VAL A 332 -7.03 18.73 -11.52
C VAL A 332 -6.02 18.03 -12.43
N TRP A 333 -4.98 17.49 -11.82
CA TRP A 333 -3.97 16.65 -12.44
C TRP A 333 -3.93 15.29 -11.76
N GLU A 334 -3.20 14.32 -12.33
CA GLU A 334 -3.12 12.94 -11.82
C GLU A 334 -3.05 12.82 -10.29
N GLN A 335 -2.11 13.51 -9.64
CA GLN A 335 -1.90 13.49 -8.19
C GLN A 335 -1.89 14.88 -7.55
N SER A 336 -2.38 15.89 -8.26
CA SER A 336 -2.39 17.26 -7.76
C SER A 336 -3.62 18.06 -8.14
N LEU A 337 -3.91 19.08 -7.33
CA LEU A 337 -4.96 20.06 -7.59
C LEU A 337 -4.36 21.44 -7.39
N ILE A 338 -4.44 22.27 -8.42
CA ILE A 338 -3.90 23.62 -8.42
C ILE A 338 -5.06 24.60 -8.59
N VAL A 339 -5.27 25.45 -7.59
CA VAL A 339 -6.32 26.46 -7.59
C VAL A 339 -5.75 27.77 -7.04
N ASN A 340 -5.67 28.78 -7.91
CA ASN A 340 -5.10 30.09 -7.62
C ASN A 340 -3.67 29.99 -7.07
N GLY A 341 -3.47 30.33 -5.80
CA GLY A 341 -2.18 30.27 -5.12
C GLY A 341 -1.91 28.98 -4.34
N THR A 342 -2.81 28.00 -4.41
CA THR A 342 -2.71 26.76 -3.62
C THR A 342 -2.56 25.56 -4.54
N MET A 343 -1.58 24.71 -4.25
CA MET A 343 -1.38 23.41 -4.89
C MET A 343 -1.38 22.32 -3.83
N THR A 344 -2.19 21.29 -3.99
CA THR A 344 -2.05 20.04 -3.23
C THR A 344 -1.41 18.99 -4.11
N PHE A 345 -0.51 18.18 -3.56
CA PHE A 345 0.15 17.10 -4.29
C PHE A 345 0.33 15.88 -3.40
N THR A 346 0.09 14.68 -3.94
CA THR A 346 0.32 13.42 -3.25
C THR A 346 1.41 12.62 -3.97
N ASP A 347 2.55 12.43 -3.31
CA ASP A 347 3.59 11.52 -3.77
C ASP A 347 3.25 10.08 -3.37
N LEU A 348 2.72 9.32 -4.32
CA LEU A 348 2.39 7.91 -4.12
C LEU A 348 3.62 6.99 -3.93
N ASN A 349 4.83 7.45 -4.29
CA ASN A 349 6.05 6.64 -4.17
C ASN A 349 6.84 6.97 -2.89
N GLY A 350 6.90 8.24 -2.51
CA GLY A 350 7.46 8.69 -1.23
C GLY A 350 6.48 8.63 -0.07
N TYR A 351 5.23 8.30 -0.33
CA TYR A 351 4.13 8.20 0.62
C TYR A 351 3.89 9.48 1.43
N ASN A 352 3.95 10.63 0.77
CA ASN A 352 3.74 11.94 1.38
C ASN A 352 2.71 12.77 0.63
N SER A 353 2.05 13.69 1.31
CA SER A 353 1.21 14.69 0.66
C SER A 353 1.54 16.08 1.14
N TYR A 354 1.56 17.02 0.21
CA TYR A 354 1.98 18.38 0.42
C TYR A 354 0.87 19.34 0.03
N THR A 355 0.77 20.44 0.77
CA THR A 355 0.05 21.64 0.39
C THR A 355 1.06 22.76 0.25
N PHE A 356 1.12 23.35 -0.94
CA PHE A 356 1.92 24.52 -1.25
C PHE A 356 1.01 25.74 -1.34
N ILE A 357 1.40 26.82 -0.67
CA ILE A 357 0.78 28.14 -0.82
C ILE A 357 1.84 29.07 -1.37
N THR A 358 1.66 29.58 -2.58
CA THR A 358 2.63 30.45 -3.24
C THR A 358 2.56 31.87 -2.68
N VAL A 359 3.74 32.42 -2.36
CA VAL A 359 3.88 33.79 -1.84
C VAL A 359 4.67 34.71 -2.78
N GLU A 360 5.42 34.12 -3.70
CA GLU A 360 6.09 34.83 -4.78
C GLU A 360 5.92 34.02 -6.06
N SER A 361 5.73 34.73 -7.17
CA SER A 361 5.51 34.12 -8.48
C SER A 361 6.36 34.83 -9.53
N ASN A 362 7.25 34.08 -10.16
CA ASN A 362 8.03 34.53 -11.30
C ASN A 362 7.74 33.63 -12.50
N GLU A 363 6.73 34.02 -13.28
CA GLU A 363 6.27 33.26 -14.45
C GLU A 363 7.34 33.17 -15.56
N GLU A 364 8.23 34.17 -15.68
CA GLU A 364 9.30 34.18 -16.69
C GLU A 364 10.33 33.06 -16.45
N THR A 365 10.68 32.84 -15.18
CA THR A 365 11.63 31.79 -14.79
C THR A 365 10.94 30.47 -14.43
N GLY A 366 9.62 30.49 -14.25
CA GLY A 366 8.84 29.35 -13.72
C GLY A 366 9.18 29.02 -12.28
N ARG A 367 9.67 30.00 -11.49
CA ARG A 367 10.07 29.83 -10.08
C ARG A 367 9.07 30.50 -9.16
N TYR A 368 8.78 29.82 -8.06
CA TYR A 368 7.76 30.21 -7.09
C TYR A 368 8.32 29.99 -5.68
N VAL A 369 8.31 31.01 -4.83
CA VAL A 369 8.54 30.79 -3.40
C VAL A 369 7.22 30.36 -2.80
N VAL A 370 7.20 29.17 -2.19
CA VAL A 370 5.98 28.58 -1.64
C VAL A 370 6.18 28.24 -0.16
N TYR A 371 5.13 28.44 0.62
CA TYR A 371 5.00 27.82 1.93
C TYR A 371 4.49 26.39 1.74
N SER A 372 5.39 25.43 1.90
CA SER A 372 5.09 24.00 1.87
C SER A 372 4.67 23.52 3.25
N LYS A 373 3.66 22.66 3.28
CA LYS A 373 3.18 21.97 4.48
C LYS A 373 2.83 20.53 4.13
N ASP A 374 3.40 19.56 4.84
CA ASP A 374 3.10 18.14 4.65
C ASP A 374 1.89 17.67 5.50
N GLN A 375 1.50 16.40 5.34
CA GLN A 375 0.42 15.79 6.12
C GLN A 375 0.70 15.75 7.64
N CYS A 376 1.98 15.82 8.02
CA CYS A 376 2.45 15.74 9.40
C CYS A 376 2.65 17.11 10.04
N GLU A 377 2.15 18.18 9.41
CA GLU A 377 2.26 19.55 9.90
C GLU A 377 3.71 20.06 9.98
N GLN A 378 4.64 19.41 9.27
CA GLN A 378 5.95 19.99 9.00
C GLN A 378 5.77 21.01 7.88
N ALA A 379 6.36 22.19 8.08
CA ALA A 379 6.17 23.29 7.16
C ALA A 379 7.42 24.15 7.07
N ALA A 380 7.67 24.64 5.86
CA ALA A 380 8.80 25.48 5.52
C ALA A 380 8.52 26.25 4.24
N PHE A 381 9.19 27.38 4.07
CA PHE A 381 9.33 28.04 2.79
C PHE A 381 10.37 27.28 1.95
N VAL A 382 10.01 27.03 0.70
CA VAL A 382 10.84 26.32 -0.29
C VAL A 382 10.68 27.00 -1.65
N CYS A 383 11.66 26.82 -2.53
CA CYS A 383 11.45 27.12 -3.94
C CYS A 383 10.70 25.98 -4.62
N LEU A 384 9.71 26.30 -5.42
CA LEU A 384 9.02 25.38 -6.32
C LEU A 384 9.25 25.87 -7.74
N MET A 385 9.64 24.98 -8.64
CA MET A 385 9.80 25.29 -10.07
C MET A 385 8.76 24.50 -10.86
N MET A 386 8.07 25.14 -11.81
CA MET A 386 7.08 24.51 -12.68
C MET A 386 7.44 24.69 -14.15
N ARG A 387 7.11 23.70 -14.98
CA ARG A 387 7.26 23.73 -16.43
C ARG A 387 6.05 23.11 -17.11
N GLN A 388 5.55 23.79 -18.12
CA GLN A 388 4.58 23.22 -19.04
C GLN A 388 5.34 22.46 -20.13
N ARG A 389 5.15 21.13 -20.21
CA ARG A 389 5.76 20.29 -21.26
C ARG A 389 4.84 20.12 -22.46
N SER A 390 3.53 20.10 -22.22
CA SER A 390 2.48 20.16 -23.23
C SER A 390 1.20 20.72 -22.61
N GLU A 391 0.11 20.76 -23.38
CA GLU A 391 -1.21 21.16 -22.87
C GLU A 391 -1.69 20.27 -21.71
N ASN A 392 -1.30 18.98 -21.71
CA ASN A 392 -1.72 17.99 -20.73
C ASN A 392 -0.54 17.39 -19.95
N VAL A 393 0.62 18.05 -19.93
CA VAL A 393 1.78 17.57 -19.15
C VAL A 393 2.42 18.74 -18.42
N LEU A 394 2.35 18.64 -17.10
CA LEU A 394 2.93 19.55 -16.12
C LEU A 394 4.11 18.82 -15.46
N GLU A 395 5.24 19.50 -15.31
CA GLU A 395 6.31 19.05 -14.44
C GLU A 395 6.58 20.09 -13.37
N PHE A 396 6.85 19.63 -12.15
CA PHE A 396 7.30 20.51 -11.09
C PHE A 396 8.36 19.84 -10.22
N THR A 397 9.09 20.67 -9.47
CA THR A 397 10.11 20.21 -8.54
C THR A 397 10.27 21.19 -7.38
N ILE A 398 10.86 20.73 -6.29
CA ILE A 398 11.00 21.48 -5.04
C ILE A 398 12.49 21.57 -4.73
N GLY A 399 12.97 22.77 -4.40
CA GLY A 399 14.35 23.05 -4.03
C GLY A 399 14.77 22.32 -2.76
N MET A 400 16.09 22.16 -2.59
CA MET A 400 16.65 21.38 -1.46
C MET A 400 16.68 22.17 -0.14
N VAL A 401 16.48 23.49 -0.18
CA VAL A 401 16.56 24.35 1.00
C VAL A 401 15.17 24.59 1.59
N PHE A 402 14.99 24.13 2.82
CA PHE A 402 13.79 24.32 3.63
C PHE A 402 14.05 25.38 4.69
N SER A 403 13.36 26.51 4.62
CA SER A 403 13.51 27.60 5.59
C SER A 403 12.25 27.78 6.43
N PRO A 404 12.34 27.92 7.77
CA PRO A 404 11.17 28.20 8.60
C PRO A 404 10.62 29.64 8.39
N VAL A 405 11.41 30.51 7.75
CA VAL A 405 11.07 31.91 7.44
C VAL A 405 11.25 32.21 5.96
N HIS A 406 10.49 33.17 5.43
CA HIS A 406 10.66 33.62 4.05
C HIS A 406 12.08 34.15 3.81
N ARG A 407 12.66 33.81 2.65
CA ARG A 407 13.94 34.35 2.16
C ARG A 407 13.90 34.43 0.64
N ASP A 408 14.33 35.56 0.09
CA ASP A 408 14.31 35.79 -1.36
C ASP A 408 15.25 34.83 -2.12
N SER A 409 16.36 34.44 -1.48
CA SER A 409 17.37 33.54 -2.04
C SER A 409 16.96 32.07 -2.15
N LEU A 410 15.74 31.69 -1.72
CA LEU A 410 15.29 30.29 -1.77
C LEU A 410 15.30 29.73 -3.20
N CYS A 411 15.04 30.58 -4.20
CA CYS A 411 14.99 30.22 -5.61
C CYS A 411 16.29 30.50 -6.39
N ASP A 412 17.40 30.77 -5.71
CA ASP A 412 18.71 30.91 -6.35
C ASP A 412 19.20 29.59 -6.95
N ASP A 413 19.93 29.67 -8.07
CA ASP A 413 20.38 28.49 -8.85
C ASP A 413 21.05 27.38 -8.02
N PRO A 414 21.93 27.66 -7.04
CA PRO A 414 22.57 26.61 -6.25
C PRO A 414 21.58 25.75 -5.43
N ASN A 415 20.39 26.29 -5.12
CA ASN A 415 19.36 25.59 -4.35
C ASN A 415 18.50 24.67 -5.24
N LEU A 416 18.75 24.72 -6.55
CA LEU A 416 18.02 24.03 -7.60
C LEU A 416 18.89 23.02 -8.37
N ASP A 417 20.04 22.63 -7.82
CA ASP A 417 20.91 21.61 -8.40
C ASP A 417 20.37 20.18 -8.19
N LYS A 418 20.48 19.33 -9.22
CA LYS A 418 20.12 17.89 -9.19
C LYS A 418 18.69 17.56 -8.74
N LEU A 419 17.74 18.35 -9.22
CA LEU A 419 16.33 18.21 -8.86
C LEU A 419 15.68 16.95 -9.44
N VAL A 420 14.84 16.32 -8.63
CA VAL A 420 13.92 15.27 -9.07
C VAL A 420 12.64 15.95 -9.57
N TRP A 421 12.31 15.74 -10.84
CA TRP A 421 11.10 16.27 -11.46
C TRP A 421 9.92 15.32 -11.24
N MET A 422 8.81 15.88 -10.78
CA MET A 422 7.53 15.19 -10.66
C MET A 422 6.70 15.53 -11.88
N THR A 423 6.28 14.51 -12.63
CA THR A 423 5.43 14.67 -13.80
C THR A 423 3.98 14.44 -13.43
N GLN A 424 3.09 15.23 -13.99
CA GLN A 424 1.64 15.18 -13.81
C GLN A 424 0.99 15.25 -15.21
N ALA A 425 0.03 14.37 -15.46
CA ALA A 425 -0.67 14.26 -16.74
C ALA A 425 -2.18 14.16 -16.57
#